data_AF-A0A8X6LE15-F1
#
_entry.id   AF-A0A8X6LE15-F1
#
_cell.length_a   1.000
_cell.length_b   1.000
_cell.length_c   1.000
_cell.angle_alpha   90.00
_cell.angle_beta   90.00
_cell.angle_gamma   90.00
#
_symmetry.space_group_name_H-M   'P 1'
#
loop_
_entity.id
_entity.type
_entity.pdbx_description
1 polymer ?
#
loop_
_entity_poly.entity_id
_entity_poly.type
_entity_poly.pdbx_seq_one_letter_code
_entity_poly.pdbx_strand_id
1 'polypeptide(L)'
;MSDTPSHKCDMECNTESVPVCGNDGRTYESRCEIERAKCQGHPVEFKHRGKCIEKARCEAQRALMLEKGNKVGLFVPECKEDGSYADVQCHVSHWLLLVCR
;
A
#
# COMPACT_ATOMS: atom_id res chain seq x y z
N MET A 1 -17.07 -37.42 4.05
CA MET A 1 -17.17 -36.67 2.78
C MET A 1 -17.73 -35.29 3.10
N SER A 2 -16.89 -34.26 3.10
CA SER A 2 -17.27 -32.88 3.41
C SER A 2 -17.60 -32.12 2.13
N ASP A 3 -18.86 -32.22 1.71
CA ASP A 3 -19.46 -31.32 0.72
C ASP A 3 -19.83 -29.99 1.42
N THR A 4 -18.90 -29.04 1.42
CA THR A 4 -19.21 -27.63 1.66
C THR A 4 -18.58 -26.79 0.53
N PRO A 5 -19.33 -25.89 -0.14
CA PRO A 5 -18.87 -25.12 -1.30
C PRO A 5 -17.70 -24.17 -1.05
N SER A 6 -17.25 -24.04 0.20
CA SER A 6 -16.21 -23.09 0.65
C SER A 6 -14.78 -23.60 0.46
N HIS A 7 -14.56 -24.91 0.27
CA HIS A 7 -13.22 -25.51 0.22
C HIS A 7 -12.47 -25.35 -1.13
N LYS A 8 -13.06 -24.69 -2.13
CA LYS A 8 -12.46 -24.61 -3.47
C LYS A 8 -11.25 -23.66 -3.58
N CYS A 9 -11.04 -22.80 -2.60
CA CYS A 9 -9.98 -21.79 -2.61
C CYS A 9 -8.91 -21.99 -1.52
N ASP A 10 -9.06 -23.04 -0.70
CA ASP A 10 -8.08 -23.44 0.29
C ASP A 10 -6.94 -24.20 -0.39
N MET A 11 -6.09 -23.47 -1.12
CA MET A 11 -4.86 -24.02 -1.66
C MET A 11 -3.68 -23.78 -0.72
N GLU A 12 -2.85 -24.81 -0.56
CA GLU A 12 -1.57 -24.74 0.14
C GLU A 12 -0.52 -24.11 -0.78
N CYS A 13 0.01 -22.96 -0.38
CA CYS A 13 1.10 -22.30 -1.08
C CYS A 13 2.44 -22.78 -0.51
N ASN A 14 3.37 -23.18 -1.38
CA ASN A 14 4.72 -23.60 -0.95
C ASN A 14 5.47 -22.45 -0.26
N THR A 15 6.40 -22.78 0.64
CA THR A 15 7.10 -21.82 1.52
C THR A 15 8.17 -20.99 0.82
N GLU A 16 8.58 -21.34 -0.41
CA GLU A 16 9.45 -20.50 -1.25
C GLU A 16 8.66 -19.30 -1.81
N SER A 17 8.47 -18.31 -0.93
CA SER A 17 7.62 -17.15 -1.14
C SER A 17 8.45 -15.94 -1.58
N VAL A 18 8.49 -15.69 -2.90
CA VAL A 18 8.96 -14.40 -3.41
C VAL A 18 7.79 -13.43 -3.41
N PRO A 19 7.86 -12.31 -2.66
CA PRO A 19 6.78 -11.33 -2.61
C PRO A 19 6.42 -10.82 -4.01
N VAL A 20 5.14 -10.53 -4.21
CA VAL A 20 4.60 -9.99 -5.45
C VAL A 20 3.62 -8.86 -5.17
N CYS A 21 3.45 -7.98 -6.14
CA CYS A 21 2.49 -6.88 -6.08
C CYS A 21 1.21 -7.21 -6.84
N GLY A 22 0.06 -6.98 -6.20
CA GLY A 22 -1.25 -6.99 -6.84
C GLY A 22 -1.56 -5.67 -7.57
N ASN A 23 -2.47 -5.70 -8.54
CA ASN A 23 -3.03 -4.50 -9.17
C ASN A 23 -3.84 -3.62 -8.20
N ASP A 24 -4.28 -4.20 -7.08
CA ASP A 24 -4.93 -3.55 -5.95
C ASP A 24 -3.97 -2.80 -5.01
N GLY A 25 -2.66 -2.86 -5.29
CA GLY A 25 -1.62 -2.21 -4.51
C GLY A 25 -1.23 -2.95 -3.23
N ARG A 26 -1.74 -4.17 -2.99
CA ARG A 26 -1.34 -5.01 -1.85
C ARG A 26 -0.17 -5.90 -2.21
N THR A 27 0.75 -6.06 -1.26
CA THR A 27 1.82 -7.06 -1.36
C THR A 27 1.29 -8.42 -0.93
N TYR A 28 1.51 -9.44 -1.76
CA TYR A 28 1.20 -10.83 -1.48
C TYR A 28 2.51 -11.61 -1.30
N GLU A 29 2.52 -12.61 -0.43
CA GLU A 29 3.72 -13.41 -0.12
C GLU A 29 4.22 -14.18 -1.35
N SER A 30 3.31 -14.56 -2.25
CA SER A 30 3.65 -15.24 -3.50
C SER A 30 2.56 -15.04 -4.56
N ARG A 31 2.81 -15.52 -5.78
CA ARG A 31 1.75 -15.60 -6.82
C ARG A 31 0.60 -16.52 -6.41
N CYS A 32 0.87 -17.57 -5.63
CA CYS A 32 -0.17 -18.49 -5.16
C CYS A 32 -1.20 -17.75 -4.30
N GLU A 33 -0.73 -16.83 -3.45
CA GLU A 33 -1.62 -15.99 -2.64
C GLU A 33 -2.51 -15.06 -3.47
N ILE A 34 -2.03 -14.54 -4.61
CA ILE A 34 -2.87 -13.77 -5.54
C ILE A 34 -3.98 -14.65 -6.12
N GLU A 35 -3.65 -15.86 -6.58
CA GLU A 35 -4.65 -16.78 -7.11
C GLU A 35 -5.68 -17.19 -6.05
N ARG A 36 -5.27 -17.24 -4.78
CA ARG A 36 -6.18 -17.58 -3.66
C ARG A 36 -7.18 -16.46 -3.44
N ALA A 37 -6.68 -15.23 -3.40
CA ALA A 37 -7.52 -14.05 -3.31
C ALA A 37 -8.51 -13.94 -4.49
N LYS A 38 -8.06 -14.21 -5.73
CA LYS A 38 -8.93 -14.29 -6.92
C LYS A 38 -10.03 -15.33 -6.75
N CYS A 39 -9.67 -16.55 -6.35
CA CYS A 39 -10.63 -17.63 -6.13
C CYS A 39 -11.68 -17.24 -5.07
N GLN A 40 -11.26 -16.54 -4.02
CA GLN A 40 -12.13 -16.01 -2.97
C GLN A 40 -12.99 -14.81 -3.43
N GLY A 41 -12.90 -14.39 -4.70
CA GLY A 41 -13.72 -13.32 -5.28
C GLY A 41 -13.11 -11.93 -5.20
N HIS A 42 -11.83 -11.79 -4.80
CA HIS A 42 -11.15 -10.50 -4.86
C HIS A 42 -10.70 -10.22 -6.31
N PRO A 43 -11.01 -9.05 -6.88
CA PRO A 43 -10.65 -8.70 -8.26
C PRO A 43 -9.17 -8.27 -8.36
N VAL A 44 -8.25 -9.11 -7.89
CA VAL A 44 -6.80 -8.84 -7.87
C VAL A 44 -6.09 -9.59 -8.99
N GLU A 45 -5.09 -8.96 -9.61
CA GLU A 45 -4.19 -9.59 -10.57
C GLU A 45 -2.72 -9.32 -10.21
N PHE A 46 -1.83 -10.21 -10.63
CA PHE A 46 -0.39 -9.97 -10.51
C PHE A 46 0.01 -8.75 -11.34
N LYS A 47 0.64 -7.76 -10.70
CA LYS A 47 1.16 -6.56 -11.33
C LYS A 47 2.65 -6.68 -11.62
N HIS A 48 3.47 -6.94 -10.59
CA HIS A 48 4.92 -7.11 -10.74
C HIS A 48 5.52 -7.96 -9.61
N ARG A 49 6.75 -8.44 -9.82
CA ARG A 49 7.52 -9.18 -8.81
C ARG A 49 8.09 -8.22 -7.77
N GLY A 50 8.34 -8.70 -6.56
CA GLY A 50 8.72 -7.89 -5.42
C GLY A 50 7.49 -7.36 -4.67
N LYS A 51 7.72 -6.79 -3.49
CA LYS A 51 6.65 -6.11 -2.75
C LYS A 51 6.02 -5.05 -3.66
N CYS A 52 4.73 -4.78 -3.48
CA CYS A 52 4.20 -3.56 -4.07
C CYS A 52 5.10 -2.41 -3.68
N ILE A 53 5.47 -1.66 -4.69
CA ILE A 53 5.80 -0.27 -4.48
C ILE A 53 4.44 0.31 -4.08
N GLU A 54 4.11 0.23 -2.78
CA GLU A 54 3.19 1.18 -2.13
C GLU A 54 3.60 2.47 -2.80
N LYS A 55 2.78 3.02 -3.70
CA LYS A 55 3.10 4.29 -4.34
C LYS A 55 3.57 5.18 -3.20
N ALA A 56 4.88 5.46 -3.20
CA ALA A 56 5.58 6.26 -2.25
C ALA A 56 4.63 6.78 -1.18
N ARG A 57 4.44 6.06 -0.06
CA ARG A 57 3.33 6.35 0.88
C ARG A 57 3.23 7.85 1.19
N CYS A 58 4.39 8.50 1.20
CA CYS A 58 4.55 9.94 1.18
C CYS A 58 3.95 10.65 -0.06
N GLU A 59 4.36 10.36 -1.30
CA GLU A 59 3.86 11.02 -2.52
C GLU A 59 2.35 10.82 -2.72
N ALA A 60 1.82 9.62 -2.43
CA ALA A 60 0.38 9.36 -2.51
C ALA A 60 -0.38 10.23 -1.50
N GLN A 61 0.10 10.31 -0.26
CA GLN A 61 -0.47 11.21 0.75
C GLN A 61 -0.28 12.68 0.35
N ARG A 62 0.87 13.05 -0.20
CA ARG A 62 1.19 14.42 -0.64
C ARG A 62 0.23 14.88 -1.73
N ALA A 63 -0.02 14.06 -2.75
CA ALA A 63 -0.98 14.37 -3.81
C ALA A 63 -2.39 14.61 -3.23
N LEU A 64 -2.85 13.74 -2.34
CA LEU A 64 -4.16 13.87 -1.68
C LEU A 64 -4.28 15.14 -0.83
N MET A 65 -3.20 15.60 -0.19
CA MET A 65 -3.23 16.83 0.63
C MET A 65 -3.13 18.09 -0.22
N LEU A 66 -2.40 18.07 -1.34
CA LEU A 66 -2.35 19.20 -2.27
C LEU A 66 -3.72 19.47 -2.92
N GLU A 67 -4.52 18.44 -3.17
CA GLU A 67 -5.89 18.58 -3.68
C GLU A 67 -6.86 19.21 -2.64
N LYS A 68 -6.56 19.14 -1.34
CA LYS A 68 -7.42 19.68 -0.26
C LYS A 68 -7.28 21.19 -0.03
N GLY A 69 -6.37 21.86 -0.74
CA GLY A 69 -6.20 23.32 -0.72
C GLY A 69 -5.48 23.87 0.51
N ASN A 70 -5.23 25.18 0.51
CA ASN A 70 -4.38 25.87 1.49
C ASN A 70 -5.12 26.14 2.82
N LYS A 71 -5.06 25.18 3.76
CA LYS A 71 -5.51 25.37 5.14
C LYS A 71 -4.31 25.41 6.08
N VAL A 72 -4.25 26.44 6.92
CA VAL A 72 -3.27 26.53 8.02
C VAL A 72 -3.44 25.30 8.91
N GLY A 73 -2.33 24.60 9.21
CA GLY A 73 -2.35 23.33 9.95
C GLY A 73 -2.55 22.06 9.11
N LEU A 74 -2.67 22.18 7.78
CA LEU A 74 -2.66 21.01 6.89
C LEU A 74 -1.23 20.47 6.75
N PHE A 75 -1.03 19.22 7.16
CA PHE A 75 0.24 18.51 7.03
C PHE A 75 0.42 18.00 5.58
N VAL A 76 1.36 18.60 4.84
CA VAL A 76 1.79 18.13 3.53
C VAL A 76 3.16 17.48 3.69
N PRO A 77 3.31 16.16 3.46
CA PRO A 77 4.57 15.48 3.73
C PRO A 77 5.64 15.76 2.67
N GLU A 78 6.90 15.73 3.11
CA GLU A 78 8.09 15.77 2.26
C GLU A 78 8.57 14.36 1.96
N CYS A 79 8.87 14.07 0.69
CA CYS A 79 9.17 12.72 0.22
C CYS A 79 10.59 12.61 -0.32
N LYS A 80 11.23 11.47 -0.07
CA LYS A 80 12.52 11.12 -0.67
C LYS A 80 12.32 10.54 -2.07
N GLU A 81 13.40 10.38 -2.83
CA GLU A 81 13.39 9.82 -4.19
C GLU A 81 12.89 8.36 -4.25
N ASP A 82 13.04 7.61 -3.16
CA ASP A 82 12.51 6.24 -3.02
C ASP A 82 11.02 6.22 -2.70
N GLY A 83 10.40 7.39 -2.52
CA GLY A 83 8.99 7.53 -2.20
C GLY A 83 8.64 7.41 -0.72
N SER A 84 9.63 7.18 0.15
CA SER A 84 9.43 7.21 1.59
C SER A 84 9.29 8.64 2.12
N TYR A 85 8.86 8.79 3.37
CA TYR A 85 8.89 10.09 4.04
C TYR A 85 10.34 10.53 4.23
N ALA A 86 10.62 11.82 4.05
CA ALA A 86 11.86 12.43 4.53
C ALA A 86 12.06 12.14 6.02
N ASP A 87 13.32 12.04 6.46
CA ASP A 87 13.67 11.70 7.84
C ASP A 87 13.14 12.70 8.86
N VAL A 88 12.84 13.92 8.40
CA VAL A 88 12.21 14.98 9.17
C VAL A 88 10.99 15.46 8.41
N GLN A 89 9.86 15.57 9.10
CA GLN A 89 8.62 16.08 8.55
C GLN A 89 8.21 17.36 9.29
N CYS A 90 8.00 18.44 8.55
CA CYS A 90 7.63 19.73 9.12
C CYS A 90 6.24 20.17 8.67
N HIS A 91 5.53 20.90 9.54
CA HIS A 91 4.34 21.65 9.12
C HIS A 91 4.25 22.99 9.84
N VAL A 92 3.52 23.91 9.22
CA VAL A 92 3.18 25.19 9.85
C VAL A 92 2.03 24.93 10.82
N SER A 93 2.27 25.17 12.09
CA SER A 93 1.24 25.09 13.13
C SER A 93 0.24 26.25 13.00
N HIS A 94 -0.88 26.16 13.74
CA HIS A 94 -1.88 27.22 13.79
C HIS A 94 -1.36 28.56 14.33
N TRP A 95 -0.19 28.56 14.98
CA TRP A 95 0.50 29.76 15.48
C TRP A 95 1.55 30.29 14.50
N LEU A 96 1.55 29.82 13.25
CA LEU A 96 2.55 30.16 12.21
C LEU A 96 3.99 29.74 12.55
N LEU A 97 4.18 28.85 13.52
CA LEU A 97 5.47 28.26 13.86
C LEU A 97 5.70 26.97 13.07
N LEU A 98 6.92 26.77 12.58
CA LEU A 98 7.33 25.51 11.95
C LEU A 98 7.59 24.45 13.02
N VAL A 99 6.87 23.33 12.96
CA VAL A 99 7.02 22.19 13.88
C VAL A 99 7.49 20.98 13.09
N CYS A 100 8.61 20.39 13.49
CA CYS A 100 9.22 19.25 12.82
C CYS A 100 9.31 18.02 13.74
N ARG A 101 9.11 16.83 13.19
CA ARG A 101 9.31 15.54 13.87
C ARG A 101 9.97 14.52 12.96
#